data_AF-A0A962GSF9-F1
#
_entry.id   AF-A0A962GSF9-F1
#
_cell.length_a   1.000
_cell.length_b   1.000
_cell.length_c   1.000
_cell.angle_alpha   90.00
_cell.angle_beta   90.00
_cell.angle_gamma   90.00
#
_symmetry.space_group_name_H-M   'P 1'
#
loop_
_entity.id
_entity.type
_entity.pdbx_description
1 polymer ?
#
loop_
_entity_poly.entity_id
_entity_poly.type
_entity_poly.pdbx_seq_one_letter_code
_entity_poly.pdbx_strand_id
1 'polypeptide(L)'
;MREDWTETNKSSLLVGGKPFDAAAASDDEILVAMKLLPGGLSERTGLFTDGRYNPVPPASEHEFAAYDRYNDYSETGSSESLQEAIRYYIQAAEAYVAQGLEKPAANMYSLAAQGYMELSDNPVIEGRPASEHAVSYFDQAIFFHDKQGHEDFSYRDRDKRYNAVAETVLFYRLASGQGLVPDDTANECAERFYERLGPESEALSQSSQRMQGEFDPEALRVEQKEIGFSCGQKLGTDNVGQCVALLVKSSSPAGGGLEHSVVAVAHIDFETDPSSIRTIFDSLPPGKKQVRLLGARFEQDPVSQKNLCNVVRALNPYEADVISADIHQGNDGPSSFVVLPADFIIREAVAAAGNKTPYASCAYSLITEDALYPLRVAFDTRTGSVDRSPLFLDAYMVGVINEHYAGRDAVELYKAFRDFGFYDIGLSSFYMRELLDEYKAAWDAVDVYARVRLPEELYNRLGEFPVYLGDNAEHHNQALVDRAADLYQAMPVGGEFDFCLLEQEAVGLGFEDMSAHKLEV
;
A
#
# COMPACT_ATOMS: atom_id res chain seq x y z
N MET A 1 -42.66 -1.66 -25.95
CA MET A 1 -42.11 -2.96 -26.41
C MET A 1 -41.19 -3.43 -25.31
N ARG A 2 -41.56 -4.51 -24.60
CA ARG A 2 -40.69 -5.17 -23.64
C ARG A 2 -39.89 -6.18 -24.46
N GLU A 3 -38.58 -5.97 -24.58
CA GLU A 3 -37.72 -7.02 -25.10
C GLU A 3 -37.56 -8.11 -24.04
N ASP A 4 -37.70 -9.32 -24.53
CA ASP A 4 -37.80 -10.57 -23.82
C ASP A 4 -36.39 -11.00 -23.39
N TRP A 5 -36.11 -11.02 -22.09
CA TRP A 5 -34.80 -11.36 -21.51
C TRP A 5 -34.66 -12.85 -21.17
N THR A 6 -35.52 -13.70 -21.72
CA THR A 6 -35.43 -15.15 -21.53
C THR A 6 -34.68 -15.78 -22.67
N GLU A 7 -33.35 -15.66 -22.65
CA GLU A 7 -32.41 -16.67 -23.17
C GLU A 7 -31.01 -16.07 -23.13
N THR A 8 -30.27 -16.32 -22.04
CA THR A 8 -28.89 -16.83 -22.09
C THR A 8 -28.26 -16.93 -20.70
N ASN A 9 -27.64 -18.08 -20.42
CA ASN A 9 -26.48 -18.19 -19.54
C ASN A 9 -25.29 -17.41 -20.16
N LYS A 10 -25.46 -16.12 -20.45
CA LYS A 10 -24.41 -15.24 -20.94
C LYS A 10 -23.94 -14.44 -19.75
N SER A 11 -22.64 -14.44 -19.53
CA SER A 11 -21.98 -13.56 -18.57
C SER A 11 -22.58 -12.15 -18.58
N SER A 12 -22.89 -11.61 -17.41
CA SER A 12 -23.34 -10.23 -17.23
C SER A 12 -22.19 -9.22 -17.32
N LEU A 13 -20.95 -9.70 -17.32
CA LEU A 13 -19.76 -8.90 -17.50
C LEU A 13 -19.49 -8.65 -19.00
N LEU A 14 -19.31 -7.38 -19.31
CA LEU A 14 -18.81 -6.90 -20.60
C LEU A 14 -17.36 -6.43 -20.45
N VAL A 15 -16.57 -6.63 -21.51
CA VAL A 15 -15.22 -6.08 -21.65
C VAL A 15 -15.18 -5.32 -22.98
N GLY A 16 -15.05 -3.99 -22.91
CA GLY A 16 -15.15 -3.11 -24.07
C GLY A 16 -16.49 -3.24 -24.78
N GLY A 17 -17.57 -3.42 -24.02
CA GLY A 17 -18.93 -3.61 -24.54
C GLY A 17 -19.24 -5.00 -25.11
N LYS A 18 -18.32 -5.97 -25.01
CA LYS A 18 -18.53 -7.35 -25.49
C LYS A 18 -18.70 -8.33 -24.32
N PRO A 19 -19.64 -9.28 -24.39
CA PRO A 19 -19.78 -10.31 -23.34
C PRO A 19 -18.47 -11.07 -23.12
N PHE A 20 -18.09 -11.25 -21.85
CA PHE A 20 -16.86 -11.93 -21.46
C PHE A 20 -17.13 -12.81 -20.23
N ASP A 21 -16.96 -14.12 -20.37
CA ASP A 21 -17.15 -15.07 -19.27
C ASP A 21 -15.86 -15.23 -18.47
N ALA A 22 -15.64 -14.33 -17.52
CA ALA A 22 -14.43 -14.32 -16.70
C ALA A 22 -14.35 -15.57 -15.80
N ALA A 23 -15.49 -16.18 -15.43
CA ALA A 23 -15.49 -17.38 -14.61
C ALA A 23 -14.93 -18.61 -15.35
N ALA A 24 -15.12 -18.68 -16.67
CA ALA A 24 -14.59 -19.76 -17.52
C ALA A 24 -13.22 -19.45 -18.13
N ALA A 25 -12.80 -18.17 -18.16
CA ALA A 25 -11.54 -17.76 -18.75
C ALA A 25 -10.32 -18.12 -17.89
N SER A 26 -9.24 -18.53 -18.56
CA SER A 26 -7.90 -18.65 -17.97
C SER A 26 -7.32 -17.27 -17.60
N ASP A 27 -6.31 -17.26 -16.73
CA ASP A 27 -5.61 -16.02 -16.33
C ASP A 27 -5.03 -15.28 -17.54
N ASP A 28 -4.48 -16.01 -18.51
CA ASP A 28 -3.92 -15.43 -19.74
C ASP A 28 -5.00 -14.80 -20.64
N GLU A 29 -6.17 -15.44 -20.74
CA GLU A 29 -7.30 -14.89 -21.51
C GLU A 29 -7.86 -13.62 -20.87
N ILE A 30 -7.98 -13.60 -19.54
CA ILE A 30 -8.34 -12.39 -18.78
C ILE A 30 -7.33 -11.29 -19.07
N LEU A 31 -6.04 -11.61 -18.96
CA LEU A 31 -5.00 -10.61 -19.14
C LEU A 31 -5.00 -10.03 -20.55
N VAL A 32 -5.08 -10.87 -21.58
CA VAL A 32 -5.16 -10.44 -22.98
C VAL A 32 -6.39 -9.56 -23.19
N ALA A 33 -7.55 -9.92 -22.63
CA ALA A 33 -8.76 -9.13 -22.77
C ALA A 33 -8.61 -7.73 -22.13
N MET A 34 -8.01 -7.64 -20.95
CA MET A 34 -7.78 -6.36 -20.26
C MET A 34 -6.76 -5.48 -20.99
N LYS A 35 -5.66 -6.05 -21.49
CA LYS A 35 -4.62 -5.32 -22.23
C LYS A 35 -5.10 -4.75 -23.57
N LEU A 36 -6.19 -5.27 -24.13
CA LEU A 36 -6.78 -4.76 -25.37
C LEU A 36 -7.71 -3.56 -25.17
N LEU A 37 -8.07 -3.24 -23.92
CA LEU A 37 -8.86 -2.06 -23.60
C LEU A 37 -8.04 -0.78 -23.77
N PRO A 38 -8.69 0.36 -24.08
CA PRO A 38 -7.99 1.64 -24.03
C PRO A 38 -7.52 1.94 -22.60
N GLY A 39 -6.39 2.65 -22.48
CA GLY A 39 -5.99 3.26 -21.21
C GLY A 39 -7.02 4.30 -20.75
N GLY A 40 -7.23 4.39 -19.44
CA GLY A 40 -8.18 5.27 -18.78
C GLY A 40 -7.61 6.63 -18.38
N LEU A 41 -6.29 6.79 -18.38
CA LEU A 41 -5.60 8.06 -18.11
C LEU A 41 -5.63 8.99 -19.33
N SER A 42 -6.07 10.23 -19.12
CA SER A 42 -6.38 11.17 -20.22
C SER A 42 -5.20 11.86 -20.90
N GLU A 43 -3.94 11.76 -20.44
CA GLU A 43 -2.88 12.65 -20.97
C GLU A 43 -1.48 12.04 -21.21
N ARG A 44 -1.25 10.74 -21.03
CA ARG A 44 0.10 10.16 -21.20
C ARG A 44 0.48 9.71 -22.62
N THR A 45 -0.35 9.97 -23.64
CA THR A 45 0.02 9.68 -25.04
C THR A 45 1.11 10.64 -25.52
N GLY A 46 2.38 10.34 -25.25
CA GLY A 46 3.47 11.12 -25.83
C GLY A 46 4.91 10.81 -25.45
N LEU A 47 5.20 10.01 -24.42
CA LEU A 47 6.59 9.81 -23.98
C LEU A 47 6.89 8.32 -23.71
N PHE A 48 7.84 7.80 -24.49
CA PHE A 48 8.59 6.54 -24.35
C PHE A 48 7.94 5.23 -24.81
N THR A 49 8.05 4.96 -26.11
CA THR A 49 8.13 3.60 -26.65
C THR A 49 9.47 3.41 -27.36
N ASP A 50 10.53 3.00 -26.64
CA ASP A 50 11.59 2.13 -27.17
C ASP A 50 12.55 1.65 -26.06
N GLY A 51 12.12 0.68 -25.25
CA GLY A 51 12.92 0.06 -24.20
C GLY A 51 13.69 -1.17 -24.66
N ARG A 52 14.38 -1.13 -25.81
CA ARG A 52 15.34 -2.20 -26.17
C ARG A 52 16.66 -1.94 -25.44
N TYR A 53 17.02 -2.81 -24.49
CA TYR A 53 18.36 -2.85 -23.89
C TYR A 53 19.38 -3.10 -25.01
N ASN A 54 20.08 -2.04 -25.42
CA ASN A 54 21.06 -2.10 -26.49
C ASN A 54 22.43 -2.22 -25.83
N PRO A 55 23.08 -3.40 -25.83
CA PRO A 55 24.40 -3.56 -25.21
C PRO A 55 25.41 -2.64 -25.91
N VAL A 56 26.16 -1.85 -25.12
CA VAL A 56 27.17 -0.92 -25.63
C VAL A 56 28.57 -1.34 -25.16
N PRO A 57 29.34 -2.08 -25.98
CA PRO A 57 30.71 -2.44 -25.64
C PRO A 57 31.63 -1.22 -25.50
N PRO A 58 32.62 -1.23 -24.58
CA PRO A 58 32.96 -2.33 -23.69
C PRO A 58 32.14 -2.37 -22.38
N ALA A 59 31.27 -1.37 -22.13
CA ALA A 59 30.56 -1.25 -20.86
C ALA A 59 29.65 -2.45 -20.56
N SER A 60 28.89 -2.92 -21.55
CA SER A 60 28.05 -4.11 -21.41
C SER A 60 28.86 -5.39 -21.17
N GLU A 61 30.09 -5.49 -21.68
CA GLU A 61 30.95 -6.68 -21.44
C GLU A 61 31.40 -6.74 -19.98
N HIS A 62 31.74 -5.60 -19.38
CA HIS A 62 32.03 -5.50 -17.95
C HIS A 62 30.79 -5.72 -17.08
N GLU A 63 29.62 -5.23 -17.50
CA GLU A 63 28.36 -5.45 -16.78
C GLU A 63 27.98 -6.94 -16.75
N PHE A 64 28.10 -7.65 -17.87
CA PHE A 64 27.87 -9.10 -17.90
C PHE A 64 28.90 -9.86 -17.05
N ALA A 65 30.18 -9.49 -17.13
CA ALA A 65 31.22 -10.08 -16.28
C ALA A 65 30.96 -9.82 -14.78
N ALA A 66 30.45 -8.64 -14.43
CA ALA A 66 30.05 -8.32 -13.06
C ALA A 66 28.89 -9.20 -12.59
N TYR A 67 27.87 -9.37 -13.44
CA TYR A 67 26.71 -10.20 -13.14
C TYR A 67 27.10 -11.68 -12.97
N ASP A 68 27.95 -12.22 -13.85
CA ASP A 68 28.46 -13.59 -13.75
C ASP A 68 29.20 -13.80 -12.42
N ARG A 69 30.05 -12.85 -12.02
CA ARG A 69 30.78 -12.93 -10.74
C ARG A 69 29.90 -12.73 -9.51
N TYR A 70 28.88 -11.89 -9.61
CA TYR A 70 27.92 -11.70 -8.53
C TYR A 70 27.04 -12.94 -8.34
N ASN A 71 26.69 -13.63 -9.43
CA ASN A 71 26.04 -14.94 -9.37
C ASN A 71 26.96 -15.99 -8.73
N ASP A 72 28.23 -16.05 -9.16
CA ASP A 72 29.22 -16.93 -8.52
C ASP A 72 29.31 -16.65 -7.00
N TYR A 73 29.30 -15.39 -6.57
CA TYR A 73 29.24 -15.01 -5.16
C TYR A 73 27.94 -15.47 -4.48
N SER A 74 26.79 -15.23 -5.10
CA SER A 74 25.48 -15.62 -4.55
C SER A 74 25.37 -17.14 -4.36
N GLU A 75 25.98 -17.92 -5.25
CA GLU A 75 25.99 -19.39 -5.18
C GLU A 75 27.02 -19.94 -4.17
N THR A 76 28.19 -19.31 -4.06
CA THR A 76 29.33 -19.88 -3.33
C THR A 76 29.65 -19.18 -2.02
N GLY A 77 29.14 -17.96 -1.80
CA GLY A 77 29.53 -17.05 -0.73
C GLY A 77 30.97 -16.53 -0.85
N SER A 78 31.64 -16.73 -2.00
CA SER A 78 33.05 -16.37 -2.19
C SER A 78 33.26 -14.85 -2.20
N SER A 79 33.91 -14.32 -1.17
CA SER A 79 34.29 -12.90 -1.12
C SER A 79 35.20 -12.49 -2.28
N GLU A 80 36.00 -13.42 -2.82
CA GLU A 80 36.80 -13.18 -4.03
C GLU A 80 35.92 -12.92 -5.24
N SER A 81 34.84 -13.70 -5.42
CA SER A 81 33.87 -13.50 -6.50
C SER A 81 33.13 -12.16 -6.34
N LEU A 82 32.76 -11.76 -5.12
CA LEU A 82 32.14 -10.47 -4.85
C LEU A 82 33.11 -9.30 -5.15
N GLN A 83 34.38 -9.41 -4.74
CA GLN A 83 35.41 -8.40 -5.06
C GLN A 83 35.63 -8.28 -6.57
N GLU A 84 35.62 -9.40 -7.30
CA GLU A 84 35.69 -9.37 -8.76
C GLU A 84 34.44 -8.74 -9.38
N ALA A 85 33.24 -9.02 -8.86
CA ALA A 85 31.98 -8.42 -9.31
C ALA A 85 31.99 -6.90 -9.11
N ILE A 86 32.37 -6.42 -7.92
CA ILE A 86 32.53 -4.99 -7.61
C ILE A 86 33.49 -4.33 -8.59
N ARG A 87 34.65 -4.94 -8.85
CA ARG A 87 35.63 -4.41 -9.80
C ARG A 87 35.04 -4.30 -11.21
N TYR A 88 34.28 -5.29 -11.66
CA TYR A 88 33.63 -5.26 -12.96
C TYR A 88 32.49 -4.24 -13.03
N TYR A 89 31.72 -4.06 -11.95
CA TYR A 89 30.73 -2.97 -11.87
C TYR A 89 31.40 -1.60 -11.99
N ILE A 90 32.55 -1.37 -11.34
CA ILE A 90 33.31 -0.12 -11.49
C ILE A 90 33.78 0.07 -12.94
N GLN A 91 34.34 -0.98 -13.56
CA GLN A 91 34.80 -0.92 -14.96
C GLN A 91 33.64 -0.65 -15.93
N ALA A 92 32.48 -1.26 -15.70
CA ALA A 92 31.26 -1.00 -16.47
C ALA A 92 30.81 0.46 -16.29
N ALA A 93 30.82 0.96 -15.06
CA ALA A 93 30.46 2.33 -14.75
C ALA A 93 31.36 3.34 -15.47
N GLU A 94 32.69 3.17 -15.36
CA GLU A 94 33.68 4.02 -16.02
C GLU A 94 33.55 3.98 -17.55
N ALA A 95 33.30 2.81 -18.12
CA ALA A 95 33.06 2.66 -19.56
C ALA A 95 31.77 3.37 -19.99
N TYR A 96 30.70 3.27 -19.21
CA TYR A 96 29.46 4.01 -19.47
C TYR A 96 29.65 5.53 -19.36
N VAL A 97 30.42 6.02 -18.38
CA VAL A 97 30.79 7.44 -18.28
C VAL A 97 31.56 7.89 -19.53
N ALA A 98 32.55 7.11 -19.97
CA ALA A 98 33.35 7.43 -21.16
C ALA A 98 32.51 7.50 -22.44
N GLN A 99 31.39 6.77 -22.49
CA GLN A 99 30.43 6.77 -23.60
C GLN A 99 29.35 7.85 -23.48
N GLY A 100 29.33 8.64 -22.40
CA GLY A 100 28.27 9.62 -22.11
C GLY A 100 26.94 8.98 -21.70
N LEU A 101 26.96 7.71 -21.30
CA LEU A 101 25.79 6.94 -20.85
C LEU A 101 25.69 6.98 -19.32
N GLU A 102 25.36 8.14 -18.78
CA GLU A 102 25.49 8.38 -17.34
C GLU A 102 24.46 7.63 -16.49
N LYS A 103 23.29 7.24 -17.05
CA LYS A 103 22.27 6.43 -16.37
C LYS A 103 22.74 5.00 -16.09
N PRO A 104 23.20 4.23 -17.09
CA PRO A 104 23.86 2.95 -16.85
C PRO A 104 25.06 3.08 -15.91
N ALA A 105 25.88 4.13 -16.05
CA ALA A 105 27.01 4.36 -15.15
C ALA A 105 26.59 4.48 -13.68
N ALA A 106 25.56 5.27 -13.40
CA ALA A 106 25.04 5.47 -12.06
C ALA A 106 24.47 4.18 -11.45
N ASN A 107 23.83 3.34 -12.27
CA ASN A 107 23.37 2.00 -11.85
C ASN A 107 24.55 1.10 -11.48
N MET A 108 25.61 1.10 -12.29
CA MET A 108 26.80 0.27 -12.02
C MET A 108 27.54 0.73 -10.76
N TYR A 109 27.66 2.04 -10.52
CA TYR A 109 28.17 2.56 -9.25
C TYR A 109 27.26 2.19 -8.04
N SER A 110 25.96 1.97 -8.27
CA SER A 110 25.04 1.38 -7.27
C SER A 110 25.37 -0.02 -6.87
N LEU A 111 25.55 -0.88 -7.86
CA LEU A 111 25.83 -2.27 -7.62
C LEU A 111 27.23 -2.45 -7.01
N ALA A 112 28.21 -1.66 -7.44
CA ALA A 112 29.53 -1.62 -6.82
C ALA A 112 29.46 -1.21 -5.34
N ALA A 113 28.70 -0.15 -5.02
CA ALA A 113 28.53 0.31 -3.65
C ALA A 113 27.81 -0.71 -2.76
N GLN A 114 26.78 -1.37 -3.28
CA GLN A 114 26.08 -2.45 -2.59
C GLN A 114 27.00 -3.64 -2.33
N GLY A 115 27.77 -4.07 -3.34
CA GLY A 115 28.75 -5.12 -3.15
C GLY A 115 29.79 -4.75 -2.09
N TYR A 116 30.24 -3.49 -2.05
CA TYR A 116 31.12 -3.01 -0.98
C TYR A 116 30.48 -3.00 0.39
N MET A 117 29.16 -3.06 0.55
CA MET A 117 28.49 -3.23 1.84
C MET A 117 28.37 -4.72 2.23
N GLU A 118 28.35 -5.61 1.24
CA GLU A 118 28.19 -7.06 1.41
C GLU A 118 29.52 -7.80 1.71
N LEU A 119 30.65 -7.12 1.55
CA LEU A 119 31.95 -7.67 1.91
C LEU A 119 32.03 -7.94 3.43
N SER A 120 32.42 -9.17 3.77
CA SER A 120 32.43 -9.69 5.14
C SER A 120 33.54 -9.11 6.03
N ASP A 121 34.54 -8.47 5.42
CA ASP A 121 35.63 -7.77 6.10
C ASP A 121 35.31 -6.31 6.43
N ASN A 122 34.12 -5.82 6.05
CA ASN A 122 33.69 -4.49 6.45
C ASN A 122 33.47 -4.42 7.98
N PRO A 123 33.87 -3.30 8.60
CA PRO A 123 33.46 -3.01 9.97
C PRO A 123 31.94 -2.97 10.10
N VAL A 124 31.42 -3.62 11.14
CA VAL A 124 29.99 -3.66 11.45
C VAL A 124 29.71 -2.70 12.62
N ILE A 125 28.88 -1.69 12.39
CA ILE A 125 28.42 -0.74 13.41
C ILE A 125 26.91 -0.91 13.60
N GLU A 126 26.49 -1.15 14.83
CA GLU A 126 25.07 -1.37 15.19
C GLU A 126 24.40 -2.47 14.36
N GLY A 127 25.17 -3.52 14.04
CA GLY A 127 24.67 -4.66 13.25
C GLY A 127 24.63 -4.40 11.75
N ARG A 128 25.18 -3.27 11.28
CA ARG A 128 25.21 -2.92 9.85
C ARG A 128 26.63 -2.74 9.35
N PRO A 129 27.00 -3.38 8.22
CA PRO A 129 28.32 -3.20 7.64
C PRO A 129 28.46 -1.76 7.16
N ALA A 130 29.66 -1.19 7.23
CA ALA A 130 29.94 0.05 6.54
C ALA A 130 31.30 0.06 5.87
N SER A 131 31.36 0.85 4.80
CA SER A 131 32.47 0.85 3.88
C SER A 131 32.65 2.25 3.31
N GLU A 132 33.83 2.83 3.50
CA GLU A 132 34.19 4.12 2.88
C GLU A 132 34.14 4.02 1.35
N HIS A 133 34.43 2.84 0.80
CA HIS A 133 34.29 2.58 -0.63
C HIS A 133 32.83 2.58 -1.06
N ALA A 134 31.93 1.95 -0.29
CA ALA A 134 30.49 2.01 -0.58
C ALA A 134 29.98 3.45 -0.61
N VAL A 135 30.38 4.29 0.35
CA VAL A 135 30.04 5.72 0.40
C VAL A 135 30.49 6.44 -0.87
N SER A 136 31.76 6.27 -1.24
CA SER A 136 32.31 6.92 -2.42
C SER A 136 31.57 6.54 -3.71
N TYR A 137 31.12 5.28 -3.84
CA TYR A 137 30.39 4.84 -5.03
C TYR A 137 28.89 5.15 -4.96
N PHE A 138 28.32 5.26 -3.75
CA PHE A 138 27.01 5.85 -3.53
C PHE A 138 26.99 7.32 -4.00
N ASP A 139 27.99 8.12 -3.60
CA ASP A 139 28.13 9.52 -4.02
C ASP A 139 28.29 9.68 -5.53
N GLN A 140 29.11 8.83 -6.17
CA GLN A 140 29.29 8.90 -7.62
C GLN A 140 27.99 8.59 -8.37
N ALA A 141 27.23 7.60 -7.91
CA ALA A 141 25.94 7.32 -8.54
C ALA A 141 24.91 8.43 -8.33
N ILE A 142 24.87 9.04 -7.14
CA ILE A 142 24.02 10.21 -6.86
C ILE A 142 24.38 11.34 -7.82
N PHE A 143 25.68 11.68 -7.93
CA PHE A 143 26.17 12.71 -8.84
C PHE A 143 25.71 12.49 -10.30
N PHE A 144 25.83 11.27 -10.81
CA PHE A 144 25.41 10.97 -12.19
C PHE A 144 23.88 10.95 -12.36
N HIS A 145 23.11 10.63 -11.32
CA HIS A 145 21.65 10.77 -11.37
C HIS A 145 21.22 12.24 -11.36
N ASP A 146 21.84 13.08 -10.53
CA ASP A 146 21.53 14.51 -10.42
C ASP A 146 21.83 15.27 -11.72
N LYS A 147 22.96 14.94 -12.38
CA LYS A 147 23.42 15.60 -13.62
C LYS A 147 22.40 15.49 -14.77
N GLN A 148 21.56 14.47 -14.78
CA GLN A 148 20.65 14.21 -15.88
C GLN A 148 19.27 14.86 -15.72
N GLY A 149 19.01 15.58 -14.62
CA GLY A 149 17.69 16.16 -14.34
C GLY A 149 16.58 15.11 -14.27
N HIS A 150 16.94 13.84 -14.00
CA HIS A 150 16.01 12.73 -13.89
C HIS A 150 15.59 12.58 -12.44
N GLU A 151 14.35 12.96 -12.18
CA GLU A 151 13.76 12.94 -10.85
C GLU A 151 12.69 11.83 -10.72
N ASP A 152 12.78 10.81 -11.58
CA ASP A 152 11.80 9.74 -11.79
C ASP A 152 12.30 8.42 -11.16
N PHE A 153 11.56 7.89 -10.19
CA PHE A 153 12.13 7.19 -9.03
C PHE A 153 11.47 5.81 -8.75
N SER A 154 10.87 5.17 -9.75
CA SER A 154 10.07 3.93 -9.55
C SER A 154 10.86 2.72 -9.01
N TYR A 155 12.19 2.83 -8.87
CA TYR A 155 13.07 1.92 -8.13
C TYR A 155 13.62 2.60 -6.87
N ARG A 156 12.75 2.77 -5.87
CA ARG A 156 13.10 2.91 -4.45
C ARG A 156 13.71 1.62 -3.84
N ASP A 157 14.70 1.04 -4.52
CA ASP A 157 15.87 0.52 -3.80
C ASP A 157 16.69 1.71 -3.22
N ARG A 158 16.43 2.93 -3.70
CA ARG A 158 17.28 4.12 -3.53
C ARG A 158 16.97 5.02 -2.35
N ASP A 159 15.74 5.00 -1.80
CA ASP A 159 15.48 5.52 -0.44
C ASP A 159 16.32 4.75 0.60
N LYS A 160 16.61 3.47 0.34
CA LYS A 160 17.45 2.61 1.19
C LYS A 160 18.95 2.86 1.00
N ARG A 161 19.34 3.48 -0.11
CA ARG A 161 20.68 4.03 -0.42
C ARG A 161 20.91 5.37 0.30
N TYR A 162 19.88 6.21 0.36
CA TYR A 162 19.84 7.40 1.19
C TYR A 162 19.89 7.06 2.70
N ASN A 163 19.33 5.93 3.12
CA ASN A 163 19.55 5.34 4.45
C ASN A 163 20.97 4.77 4.63
N ALA A 164 21.54 4.07 3.64
CA ALA A 164 22.92 3.56 3.71
C ALA A 164 23.97 4.67 3.93
N VAL A 165 23.70 5.88 3.42
CA VAL A 165 24.53 7.07 3.60
C VAL A 165 24.19 7.83 4.89
N ALA A 166 22.92 7.88 5.32
CA ALA A 166 22.53 8.36 6.64
C ALA A 166 23.14 7.53 7.80
N GLU A 167 23.56 6.30 7.50
CA GLU A 167 24.19 5.39 8.45
C GLU A 167 25.71 5.43 8.45
N THR A 168 26.33 5.79 7.32
CA THR A 168 27.71 6.30 7.38
C THR A 168 27.77 7.57 8.24
N VAL A 169 26.70 8.38 8.22
CA VAL A 169 26.50 9.59 9.04
C VAL A 169 26.33 9.29 10.55
N LEU A 170 26.14 8.04 10.96
CA LEU A 170 26.32 7.64 12.37
C LEU A 170 27.63 6.87 12.61
N PHE A 171 28.15 6.20 11.57
CA PHE A 171 29.44 5.49 11.53
C PHE A 171 30.65 6.31 12.01
N TYR A 172 30.49 7.63 12.14
CA TYR A 172 31.46 8.48 12.82
C TYR A 172 30.92 9.46 13.84
N ARG A 173 29.60 9.55 14.08
CA ARG A 173 29.05 10.41 15.15
C ARG A 173 29.60 10.04 16.53
N LEU A 174 30.08 8.81 16.65
CA LEU A 174 30.62 8.19 17.85
C LEU A 174 31.79 7.27 17.41
N ALA A 175 32.96 7.76 16.97
CA ALA A 175 33.74 8.73 17.73
C ALA A 175 33.48 8.53 19.23
N SER A 176 33.64 7.28 19.66
CA SER A 176 33.32 6.63 20.93
C SER A 176 34.08 7.19 22.14
N GLY A 177 34.29 8.51 22.20
CA GLY A 177 35.01 9.18 23.28
C GLY A 177 36.52 8.93 23.29
N GLN A 178 37.11 8.46 22.18
CA GLN A 178 38.53 8.02 22.12
C GLN A 178 39.44 8.80 21.14
N GLY A 179 38.96 9.87 20.48
CA GLY A 179 39.79 10.98 19.98
C GLY A 179 40.55 10.81 18.65
N LEU A 180 39.84 10.86 17.51
CA LEU A 180 40.50 10.97 16.18
C LEU A 180 39.83 11.94 15.16
N VAL A 181 38.76 12.67 15.51
CA VAL A 181 38.18 13.73 14.64
C VAL A 181 37.85 14.98 15.47
N PRO A 182 38.27 16.21 15.07
CA PRO A 182 37.97 17.45 15.79
C PRO A 182 36.48 17.85 15.73
N ASP A 183 35.94 18.37 16.85
CA ASP A 183 34.52 18.72 17.04
C ASP A 183 33.96 19.69 15.98
N ASP A 184 34.78 20.61 15.48
CA ASP A 184 34.37 21.60 14.48
C ASP A 184 33.97 20.93 13.15
N THR A 185 34.63 19.83 12.78
CA THR A 185 34.36 19.07 11.55
C THR A 185 33.09 18.21 11.68
N ALA A 186 32.76 17.74 12.90
CA ALA A 186 31.56 16.97 13.15
C ALA A 186 30.28 17.82 13.06
N ASN A 187 30.34 19.05 13.57
CA ASN A 187 29.21 19.98 13.51
C ASN A 187 28.93 20.45 12.08
N GLU A 188 29.96 20.68 11.27
CA GLU A 188 29.82 21.06 9.84
C GLU A 188 29.14 19.96 8.99
N CYS A 189 29.40 18.68 9.28
CA CYS A 189 28.75 17.55 8.61
C CYS A 189 27.27 17.38 9.02
N ALA A 190 26.94 17.64 10.29
CA ALA A 190 25.57 17.57 10.78
C ALA A 190 24.70 18.70 10.21
N GLU A 191 25.23 19.92 10.12
CA GLU A 191 24.54 21.05 9.47
C GLU A 191 24.30 20.78 7.99
N ARG A 192 25.29 20.24 7.26
CA ARG A 192 25.11 19.81 5.85
C ARG A 192 24.04 18.74 5.65
N PHE A 193 23.87 17.82 6.60
CA PHE A 193 22.81 16.81 6.57
C PHE A 193 21.42 17.45 6.72
N TYR A 194 21.26 18.40 7.65
CA TYR A 194 19.99 19.11 7.83
C TYR A 194 19.69 20.10 6.70
N GLU A 195 20.71 20.75 6.14
CA GLU A 195 20.59 21.59 4.93
C GLU A 195 20.26 20.78 3.68
N ARG A 196 20.67 19.51 3.60
CA ARG A 196 20.31 18.57 2.51
C ARG A 196 18.90 18.01 2.68
N LEU A 197 18.48 17.69 3.90
CA LEU A 197 17.12 17.25 4.22
C LEU A 197 16.03 18.23 3.80
N GLY A 198 16.29 19.55 3.80
CA GLY A 198 15.33 20.54 3.32
C GLY A 198 15.02 20.39 1.82
N PRO A 199 16.00 20.54 0.92
CA PRO A 199 15.88 20.29 -0.51
C PRO A 199 15.57 18.83 -0.87
N GLU A 200 16.03 17.84 -0.10
CA GLU A 200 15.74 16.42 -0.32
C GLU A 200 14.33 16.04 0.15
N SER A 201 13.77 16.69 1.17
CA SER A 201 12.35 16.59 1.51
C SER A 201 11.48 17.21 0.42
N GLU A 202 11.95 18.30 -0.19
CA GLU A 202 11.32 18.91 -1.36
C GLU A 202 11.47 18.00 -2.59
N ALA A 203 12.63 17.37 -2.81
CA ALA A 203 12.88 16.43 -3.89
C ALA A 203 12.20 15.07 -3.67
N LEU A 204 12.01 14.61 -2.43
CA LEU A 204 11.19 13.45 -2.04
C LEU A 204 9.72 13.77 -2.25
N SER A 205 9.27 14.96 -1.87
CA SER A 205 7.93 15.44 -2.18
C SER A 205 7.73 15.52 -3.70
N GLN A 206 8.69 16.07 -4.45
CA GLN A 206 8.63 16.16 -5.91
C GLN A 206 8.82 14.80 -6.61
N SER A 207 9.58 13.87 -6.04
CA SER A 207 9.78 12.49 -6.53
C SER A 207 8.56 11.63 -6.26
N SER A 208 7.94 11.77 -5.08
CA SER A 208 6.61 11.23 -4.79
C SER A 208 5.58 11.83 -5.75
N GLN A 209 5.65 13.15 -6.01
CA GLN A 209 4.80 13.82 -7.01
C GLN A 209 5.06 13.36 -8.45
N ARG A 210 6.26 12.87 -8.76
CA ARG A 210 6.60 12.39 -10.11
C ARG A 210 6.22 10.94 -10.33
N MET A 211 6.43 10.09 -9.33
CA MET A 211 6.03 8.68 -9.37
C MET A 211 4.53 8.47 -9.18
N GLN A 212 3.92 9.31 -8.35
CA GLN A 212 2.54 9.21 -7.93
C GLN A 212 1.69 10.43 -8.42
N GLY A 213 2.21 11.24 -9.34
CA GLY A 213 1.49 12.42 -9.82
C GLY A 213 1.35 13.54 -8.78
N GLU A 214 0.86 14.71 -9.20
CA GLU A 214 0.71 15.87 -8.32
C GLU A 214 -0.19 15.55 -7.11
N PHE A 215 0.11 16.14 -5.95
CA PHE A 215 -0.80 16.03 -4.80
C PHE A 215 -2.10 16.79 -5.08
N ASP A 216 -3.23 16.11 -4.96
CA ASP A 216 -4.55 16.74 -4.93
C ASP A 216 -5.02 16.83 -3.46
N PRO A 217 -4.83 17.98 -2.79
CA PRO A 217 -5.23 18.16 -1.39
C PRO A 217 -6.74 18.17 -1.19
N GLU A 218 -7.52 18.21 -2.28
CA GLU A 218 -8.97 18.15 -2.24
C GLU A 218 -9.50 16.73 -2.41
N ALA A 219 -8.69 15.77 -2.86
CA ALA A 219 -9.15 14.41 -3.11
C ALA A 219 -9.06 13.52 -1.87
N LEU A 220 -10.19 12.91 -1.47
CA LEU A 220 -10.24 11.96 -0.37
C LEU A 220 -9.49 10.69 -0.76
N ARG A 221 -8.56 10.28 0.10
CA ARG A 221 -7.68 9.14 -0.13
C ARG A 221 -8.37 7.84 0.30
N VAL A 222 -8.57 6.92 -0.63
CA VAL A 222 -8.93 5.52 -0.38
C VAL A 222 -7.65 4.74 -0.18
N GLU A 223 -7.52 4.05 0.94
CA GLU A 223 -6.31 3.26 1.24
C GLU A 223 -6.49 1.80 0.83
N GLN A 224 -5.40 1.05 0.86
CA GLN A 224 -5.42 -0.39 0.60
C GLN A 224 -6.48 -1.09 1.47
N LYS A 225 -7.25 -2.00 0.86
CA LYS A 225 -8.40 -2.71 1.43
C LYS A 225 -9.63 -1.84 1.74
N GLU A 226 -9.69 -0.61 1.24
CA GLU A 226 -10.83 0.29 1.45
C GLU A 226 -11.64 0.58 0.18
N ILE A 227 -12.86 1.08 0.39
CA ILE A 227 -13.78 1.62 -0.60
C ILE A 227 -14.18 3.04 -0.21
N GLY A 228 -14.19 3.95 -1.17
CA GLY A 228 -14.80 5.27 -1.06
C GLY A 228 -15.94 5.45 -2.05
N PHE A 229 -17.06 6.02 -1.61
CA PHE A 229 -18.19 6.38 -2.48
C PHE A 229 -18.36 7.89 -2.61
N SER A 230 -18.61 8.36 -3.83
CA SER A 230 -18.82 9.78 -4.08
C SER A 230 -19.71 10.08 -5.28
N CYS A 231 -20.48 11.17 -5.15
CA CYS A 231 -21.24 11.78 -6.25
C CYS A 231 -20.63 13.09 -6.75
N GLY A 232 -19.53 13.56 -6.18
CA GLY A 232 -18.91 14.84 -6.57
C GLY A 232 -17.56 15.14 -5.92
N GLN A 233 -17.35 14.69 -4.68
CA GLN A 233 -16.06 14.75 -4.00
C GLN A 233 -15.01 13.91 -4.72
N LYS A 234 -13.87 14.50 -5.08
CA LYS A 234 -12.76 13.78 -5.72
C LYS A 234 -12.29 12.66 -4.79
N LEU A 235 -12.03 11.50 -5.39
CA LEU A 235 -11.51 10.32 -4.71
C LEU A 235 -10.22 9.89 -5.38
N GLY A 236 -9.30 9.27 -4.65
CA GLY A 236 -8.12 8.70 -5.27
C GLY A 236 -7.41 7.73 -4.35
N THR A 237 -6.41 7.04 -4.88
CA THR A 237 -5.51 6.17 -4.11
C THR A 237 -4.11 6.28 -4.69
N ASP A 238 -3.13 5.83 -3.92
CA ASP A 238 -1.74 5.71 -4.36
C ASP A 238 -1.22 4.29 -4.15
N ASN A 239 0.05 4.10 -4.51
CA ASN A 239 0.80 2.86 -4.41
C ASN A 239 0.11 1.61 -5.00
N VAL A 240 -0.61 1.74 -6.12
CA VAL A 240 -1.31 0.61 -6.79
C VAL A 240 -0.35 -0.27 -7.63
N GLY A 241 0.81 -0.59 -7.08
CA GLY A 241 1.88 -1.34 -7.75
C GLY A 241 1.46 -2.78 -8.09
N GLN A 242 1.33 -3.62 -7.07
CA GLN A 242 0.86 -5.00 -7.19
C GLN A 242 -0.66 -5.10 -6.93
N CYS A 243 -1.24 -4.05 -6.37
CA CYS A 243 -2.65 -3.91 -6.09
C CYS A 243 -3.43 -3.51 -7.35
N VAL A 244 -4.74 -3.72 -7.32
CA VAL A 244 -5.67 -3.32 -8.36
C VAL A 244 -6.60 -2.27 -7.77
N ALA A 245 -6.64 -1.10 -8.37
CA ALA A 245 -7.71 -0.16 -8.12
C ALA A 245 -8.91 -0.45 -9.02
N LEU A 246 -10.06 -0.69 -8.39
CA LEU A 246 -11.34 -0.90 -9.05
C LEU A 246 -12.18 0.37 -8.93
N LEU A 247 -12.48 1.00 -10.05
CA LEU A 247 -13.35 2.16 -10.11
C LEU A 247 -14.67 1.78 -10.77
N VAL A 248 -15.78 2.03 -10.10
CA VAL A 248 -17.11 1.68 -10.59
C VAL A 248 -18.00 2.91 -10.62
N LYS A 249 -18.42 3.31 -11.82
CA LYS A 249 -19.43 4.34 -12.02
C LYS A 249 -20.79 3.72 -12.25
N SER A 250 -21.78 4.22 -11.51
CA SER A 250 -23.19 4.01 -11.78
C SER A 250 -23.83 5.34 -12.16
N SER A 251 -24.51 5.36 -13.30
CA SER A 251 -25.37 6.48 -13.69
C SER A 251 -26.82 6.05 -13.54
N SER A 252 -27.56 6.67 -12.63
CA SER A 252 -29.00 6.46 -12.55
C SER A 252 -29.71 7.42 -13.51
N PRO A 253 -30.63 6.96 -14.37
CA PRO A 253 -31.63 7.83 -14.96
C PRO A 253 -32.62 8.21 -13.84
N ALA A 254 -32.28 9.19 -13.01
CA ALA A 254 -33.23 9.73 -12.06
C ALA A 254 -34.38 10.36 -12.87
N GLY A 255 -35.63 9.98 -12.54
CA GLY A 255 -36.87 10.39 -13.23
C GLY A 255 -37.21 11.89 -13.14
N GLY A 256 -36.22 12.77 -13.30
CA GLY A 256 -36.32 14.22 -13.17
C GLY A 256 -35.23 15.03 -13.88
N GLY A 257 -34.43 14.44 -14.79
CA GLY A 257 -33.56 15.20 -15.72
C GLY A 257 -32.18 15.63 -15.21
N LEU A 258 -31.75 15.17 -14.03
CA LEU A 258 -30.36 15.27 -13.56
C LEU A 258 -29.77 13.87 -13.45
N GLU A 259 -28.74 13.58 -14.25
CA GLU A 259 -27.96 12.35 -14.11
C GLU A 259 -27.15 12.42 -12.80
N HIS A 260 -27.55 11.66 -11.80
CA HIS A 260 -26.74 11.46 -10.61
C HIS A 260 -25.76 10.32 -10.89
N SER A 261 -24.51 10.70 -11.17
CA SER A 261 -23.37 9.80 -11.28
C SER A 261 -22.81 9.52 -9.88
N VAL A 262 -22.72 8.25 -9.51
CA VAL A 262 -22.01 7.81 -8.32
C VAL A 262 -20.79 7.02 -8.75
N VAL A 263 -19.65 7.33 -8.17
CA VAL A 263 -18.39 6.59 -8.37
C VAL A 263 -17.98 5.96 -7.05
N ALA A 264 -17.65 4.68 -7.11
CA ALA A 264 -16.92 3.97 -6.08
C ALA A 264 -15.45 3.80 -6.52
N VAL A 265 -14.52 3.97 -5.58
CA VAL A 265 -13.10 3.64 -5.76
C VAL A 265 -12.73 2.62 -4.70
N ALA A 266 -12.17 1.49 -5.08
CA ALA A 266 -11.67 0.47 -4.18
C ALA A 266 -10.20 0.15 -4.46
N HIS A 267 -9.39 -0.02 -3.42
CA HIS A 267 -7.99 -0.41 -3.53
C HIS A 267 -7.83 -1.86 -3.05
N ILE A 268 -7.64 -2.78 -4.00
CA ILE A 268 -7.71 -4.22 -3.76
C ILE A 268 -6.30 -4.82 -3.87
N ASP A 269 -5.84 -5.45 -2.80
CA ASP A 269 -4.58 -6.21 -2.80
C ASP A 269 -4.84 -7.73 -2.91
N PHE A 270 -3.76 -8.52 -2.94
CA PHE A 270 -3.86 -9.98 -3.07
C PHE A 270 -4.45 -10.68 -1.83
N GLU A 271 -4.51 -9.99 -0.69
CA GLU A 271 -5.08 -10.48 0.57
C GLU A 271 -6.55 -10.05 0.72
N THR A 272 -7.09 -9.25 -0.20
CA THR A 272 -8.47 -8.81 -0.13
C THR A 272 -9.39 -9.96 -0.57
N ASP A 273 -10.42 -10.28 0.23
CA ASP A 273 -11.47 -11.21 -0.15
C ASP A 273 -12.22 -10.67 -1.38
N PRO A 274 -12.09 -11.33 -2.55
CA PRO A 274 -12.76 -10.88 -3.76
C PRO A 274 -14.29 -10.87 -3.64
N SER A 275 -14.87 -11.64 -2.72
CA SER A 275 -16.33 -11.67 -2.49
C SER A 275 -16.87 -10.32 -1.99
N SER A 276 -16.04 -9.54 -1.30
CA SER A 276 -16.38 -8.22 -0.76
C SER A 276 -16.58 -7.14 -1.83
N ILE A 277 -16.20 -7.39 -3.09
CA ILE A 277 -16.56 -6.53 -4.22
C ILE A 277 -18.09 -6.36 -4.34
N ARG A 278 -18.88 -7.33 -3.85
CA ARG A 278 -20.34 -7.21 -3.77
C ARG A 278 -20.81 -5.93 -3.07
N THR A 279 -20.10 -5.50 -2.02
CA THR A 279 -20.41 -4.31 -1.24
C THR A 279 -20.46 -3.07 -2.12
N ILE A 280 -19.60 -2.99 -3.14
CA ILE A 280 -19.61 -1.89 -4.12
C ILE A 280 -20.89 -1.92 -4.94
N PHE A 281 -21.25 -3.09 -5.48
CA PHE A 281 -22.39 -3.23 -6.39
C PHE A 281 -23.74 -3.11 -5.69
N ASP A 282 -23.85 -3.65 -4.48
CA ASP A 282 -25.05 -3.56 -3.64
C ASP A 282 -25.31 -2.13 -3.17
N SER A 283 -24.24 -1.36 -2.96
CA SER A 283 -24.32 0.05 -2.54
C SER A 283 -24.64 1.01 -3.69
N LEU A 284 -24.35 0.66 -4.93
CA LEU A 284 -24.55 1.55 -6.07
C LEU A 284 -26.00 1.48 -6.60
N PRO A 285 -26.56 2.60 -7.12
CA PRO A 285 -27.90 2.60 -7.72
C PRO A 285 -28.03 1.51 -8.80
N PRO A 286 -29.20 0.88 -9.01
CA PRO A 286 -29.38 -0.20 -9.99
C PRO A 286 -29.13 0.24 -11.45
N GLY A 287 -28.76 -0.72 -12.31
CA GLY A 287 -28.52 -0.52 -13.74
C GLY A 287 -27.09 -0.83 -14.18
N LYS A 288 -26.76 -0.60 -15.45
CA LYS A 288 -25.43 -0.87 -16.02
C LYS A 288 -24.33 -0.09 -15.31
N LYS A 289 -23.25 -0.78 -14.94
CA LYS A 289 -22.06 -0.20 -14.30
C LYS A 289 -20.92 -0.06 -15.30
N GLN A 290 -20.20 1.05 -15.24
CA GLN A 290 -18.95 1.25 -15.98
C GLN A 290 -17.78 1.02 -15.04
N VAL A 291 -16.83 0.20 -15.46
CA VAL A 291 -15.68 -0.20 -14.67
C VAL A 291 -14.39 0.27 -15.34
N ARG A 292 -13.47 0.82 -14.54
CA ARG A 292 -12.09 1.08 -14.93
C ARG A 292 -11.16 0.38 -13.96
N LEU A 293 -10.10 -0.22 -14.48
CA LEU A 293 -9.08 -0.92 -13.70
C LEU A 293 -7.74 -0.20 -13.84
N LEU A 294 -7.05 0.01 -12.73
CA LEU A 294 -5.71 0.62 -12.70
C LEU A 294 -4.82 -0.17 -11.74
N GLY A 295 -3.52 -0.15 -11.98
CA GLY A 295 -2.55 -0.81 -11.12
C GLY A 295 -2.08 -2.13 -11.71
N ALA A 296 -1.82 -3.14 -10.88
CA ALA A 296 -1.23 -4.42 -11.27
C ALA A 296 -0.12 -4.19 -12.32
N ARG A 297 0.89 -3.38 -11.97
CA ARG A 297 1.85 -2.79 -12.91
C ARG A 297 2.86 -3.80 -13.42
N PHE A 298 3.21 -4.79 -12.61
CA PHE A 298 4.35 -5.67 -12.89
C PHE A 298 3.87 -6.99 -13.50
N GLU A 299 3.96 -7.09 -14.84
CA GLU A 299 3.56 -8.32 -15.57
C GLU A 299 4.30 -9.57 -15.12
N GLN A 300 5.56 -9.41 -14.70
CA GLN A 300 6.42 -10.51 -14.29
C GLN A 300 6.11 -11.00 -12.86
N ASP A 301 5.25 -10.30 -12.13
CA ASP A 301 4.90 -10.61 -10.75
C ASP A 301 3.63 -11.47 -10.68
N PRO A 302 3.74 -12.75 -10.27
CA PRO A 302 2.59 -13.65 -10.15
C PRO A 302 1.51 -13.13 -9.19
N VAL A 303 1.88 -12.36 -8.16
CA VAL A 303 0.94 -11.81 -7.18
C VAL A 303 0.05 -10.76 -7.84
N SER A 304 0.67 -9.81 -8.55
CA SER A 304 -0.02 -8.79 -9.36
C SER A 304 -0.99 -9.40 -10.37
N GLN A 305 -0.54 -10.38 -11.16
CA GLN A 305 -1.39 -11.04 -12.15
C GLN A 305 -2.57 -11.78 -11.49
N LYS A 306 -2.31 -12.55 -10.44
CA LYS A 306 -3.34 -13.32 -9.73
C LYS A 306 -4.39 -12.39 -9.11
N ASN A 307 -3.97 -11.28 -8.51
CA ASN A 307 -4.87 -10.29 -7.94
C ASN A 307 -5.81 -9.69 -9.00
N LEU A 308 -5.27 -9.26 -10.14
CA LEU A 308 -6.06 -8.79 -11.29
C LEU A 308 -7.09 -9.83 -11.74
N CYS A 309 -6.68 -11.07 -11.93
CA CYS A 309 -7.58 -12.13 -12.38
C CYS A 309 -8.70 -12.40 -11.36
N ASN A 310 -8.40 -12.36 -10.06
CA ASN A 310 -9.39 -12.50 -9.00
C ASN A 310 -10.42 -11.36 -9.02
N VAL A 311 -9.97 -10.11 -9.18
CA VAL A 311 -10.86 -8.94 -9.31
C VAL A 311 -11.77 -9.09 -10.53
N VAL A 312 -11.21 -9.40 -11.70
CA VAL A 312 -12.01 -9.55 -12.93
C VAL A 312 -13.03 -10.69 -12.82
N ARG A 313 -12.67 -11.82 -12.20
CA ARG A 313 -13.61 -12.91 -11.93
C ARG A 313 -14.72 -12.52 -10.98
N ALA A 314 -14.41 -11.77 -9.93
CA ALA A 314 -15.40 -11.28 -8.98
C ALA A 314 -16.41 -10.31 -9.62
N LEU A 315 -16.06 -9.66 -10.74
CA LEU A 315 -17.00 -8.83 -11.51
C LEU A 315 -18.02 -9.65 -12.34
N ASN A 316 -17.75 -10.93 -12.59
CA ASN A 316 -18.56 -11.77 -13.49
C ASN A 316 -20.07 -11.84 -13.18
N PRO A 317 -20.51 -11.89 -11.90
CA PRO A 317 -21.93 -11.96 -11.55
C PRO A 317 -22.70 -10.64 -11.73
N TYR A 318 -22.02 -9.52 -11.99
CA TYR A 318 -22.63 -8.19 -11.99
C TYR A 318 -22.84 -7.64 -13.40
N GLU A 319 -23.84 -6.77 -13.55
CA GLU A 319 -24.11 -6.04 -14.80
C GLU A 319 -23.09 -4.88 -14.97
N ALA A 320 -21.87 -5.24 -15.37
CA ALA A 320 -20.72 -4.36 -15.44
C ALA A 320 -20.06 -4.38 -16.83
N ASP A 321 -19.42 -3.27 -17.20
CA ASP A 321 -18.64 -3.14 -18.43
C ASP A 321 -17.27 -2.57 -18.11
N VAL A 322 -16.21 -3.37 -18.25
CA VAL A 322 -14.83 -2.89 -18.13
C VAL A 322 -14.49 -2.12 -19.40
N ILE A 323 -14.49 -0.79 -19.29
CA ILE A 323 -14.36 0.11 -20.43
C ILE A 323 -12.91 0.59 -20.65
N SER A 324 -12.07 0.52 -19.62
CA SER A 324 -10.64 0.84 -19.70
C SER A 324 -9.83 0.06 -18.68
N ALA A 325 -8.56 -0.22 -19.00
CA ALA A 325 -7.62 -0.82 -18.07
C ALA A 325 -6.20 -0.27 -18.29
N ASP A 326 -5.60 0.29 -17.25
CA ASP A 326 -4.18 0.67 -17.21
C ASP A 326 -3.43 -0.31 -16.30
N ILE A 327 -3.05 -1.45 -16.88
CA ILE A 327 -2.44 -2.59 -16.18
C ILE A 327 -1.16 -3.07 -16.88
N HIS A 328 -0.26 -3.73 -16.14
CA HIS A 328 0.96 -4.36 -16.67
C HIS A 328 1.82 -3.41 -17.54
N GLN A 329 1.84 -2.12 -17.20
CA GLN A 329 2.64 -1.09 -17.88
C GLN A 329 4.04 -0.91 -17.25
N GLY A 330 4.41 -1.75 -16.27
CA GLY A 330 5.69 -1.67 -15.58
C GLY A 330 5.90 -0.31 -14.92
N ASN A 331 7.10 0.25 -15.11
CA ASN A 331 7.45 1.59 -14.63
C ASN A 331 6.63 2.70 -15.29
N ASP A 332 6.03 2.42 -16.46
CA ASP A 332 5.32 3.40 -17.26
C ASP A 332 3.82 3.48 -16.90
N GLY A 333 3.34 2.61 -16.01
CA GLY A 333 1.96 2.66 -15.51
C GLY A 333 1.75 3.61 -14.33
N PRO A 334 0.53 4.14 -14.12
CA PRO A 334 0.22 4.96 -12.94
C PRO A 334 0.40 4.16 -11.67
N SER A 335 1.04 4.77 -10.68
CA SER A 335 1.10 4.23 -9.32
C SER A 335 0.04 4.81 -8.39
N SER A 336 -0.72 5.78 -8.89
CA SER A 336 -1.72 6.55 -8.15
C SER A 336 -2.64 7.26 -9.13
N PHE A 337 -3.79 7.68 -8.63
CA PHE A 337 -4.71 8.49 -9.40
C PHE A 337 -5.71 9.19 -8.52
N VAL A 338 -6.33 10.22 -9.10
CA VAL A 338 -7.56 10.84 -8.64
C VAL A 338 -8.62 10.70 -9.72
N VAL A 339 -9.81 10.28 -9.33
CA VAL A 339 -11.01 10.28 -10.16
C VAL A 339 -11.88 11.47 -9.83
N LEU A 340 -12.37 12.12 -10.89
CA LEU A 340 -13.42 13.13 -10.81
C LEU A 340 -14.77 12.43 -11.01
N PRO A 341 -15.65 12.35 -10.00
CA PRO A 341 -16.86 11.52 -10.09
C PRO A 341 -17.87 11.96 -11.15
N ALA A 342 -17.94 13.27 -11.42
CA ALA A 342 -18.93 13.85 -12.32
C ALA A 342 -18.80 13.32 -13.76
N ASP A 343 -17.57 13.36 -14.29
CA ASP A 343 -17.23 12.99 -15.66
C ASP A 343 -16.55 11.61 -15.75
N PHE A 344 -16.17 11.01 -14.60
CA PHE A 344 -15.42 9.76 -14.52
C PHE A 344 -14.06 9.84 -15.21
N ILE A 345 -13.45 11.03 -15.17
CA ILE A 345 -12.10 11.27 -15.64
C ILE A 345 -11.11 10.84 -14.54
N ILE A 346 -10.04 10.17 -14.96
CA ILE A 346 -8.94 9.77 -14.09
C ILE A 346 -7.72 10.59 -14.46
N ARG A 347 -7.05 11.13 -13.44
CA ARG A 347 -5.78 11.86 -13.56
C ARG A 347 -4.73 11.19 -12.68
N GLU A 348 -3.48 11.21 -13.14
CA GLU A 348 -2.36 10.77 -12.32
C GLU A 348 -2.08 11.83 -11.25
N ALA A 349 -2.39 11.51 -10.00
CA ALA A 349 -2.32 12.41 -8.85
C ALA A 349 -2.40 11.60 -7.55
N VAL A 350 -1.82 12.13 -6.47
CA VAL A 350 -1.94 11.57 -5.12
C VAL A 350 -3.10 12.23 -4.39
N ALA A 351 -4.09 11.44 -3.96
CA ALA A 351 -5.11 11.93 -3.06
C ALA A 351 -4.51 12.26 -1.69
N ALA A 352 -4.67 13.50 -1.24
CA ALA A 352 -4.05 14.01 -0.01
C ALA A 352 -5.03 14.68 0.96
N ALA A 353 -6.34 14.60 0.73
CA ALA A 353 -7.33 15.07 1.68
C ALA A 353 -7.50 14.06 2.84
N GLY A 354 -7.45 14.57 4.07
CA GLY A 354 -7.59 13.77 5.30
C GLY A 354 -6.25 13.16 5.75
N ASN A 355 -5.52 13.89 6.61
CA ASN A 355 -4.15 13.57 7.05
C ASN A 355 -4.01 12.40 8.06
N LYS A 356 -4.97 11.49 8.14
CA LYS A 356 -4.78 10.26 8.93
C LYS A 356 -4.66 9.08 7.99
N THR A 357 -3.42 8.72 7.70
CA THR A 357 -3.08 7.38 7.22
C THR A 357 -3.71 6.41 8.22
N PRO A 358 -4.68 5.57 7.83
CA PRO A 358 -5.30 4.63 8.73
C PRO A 358 -4.33 3.45 8.82
N TYR A 359 -3.25 3.65 9.56
CA TYR A 359 -2.25 2.62 9.81
C TYR A 359 -2.90 1.35 10.34
N ALA A 360 -4.02 1.53 11.05
CA ALA A 360 -4.89 0.46 11.49
C ALA A 360 -5.42 -0.44 10.36
N SER A 361 -5.85 0.12 9.23
CA SER A 361 -6.30 -0.66 8.06
C SER A 361 -5.13 -1.47 7.46
N CYS A 362 -3.93 -0.90 7.42
CA CYS A 362 -2.72 -1.57 6.90
C CYS A 362 -2.16 -2.63 7.86
N ALA A 363 -2.27 -2.41 9.16
CA ALA A 363 -1.80 -3.33 10.20
C ALA A 363 -2.78 -4.45 10.51
N TYR A 364 -4.01 -4.40 9.97
CA TYR A 364 -5.04 -5.39 10.25
C TYR A 364 -4.60 -6.82 9.93
N SER A 365 -3.89 -7.03 8.81
CA SER A 365 -3.37 -8.36 8.45
C SER A 365 -2.27 -8.90 9.35
N LEU A 366 -1.75 -8.07 10.26
CA LEU A 366 -0.77 -8.47 11.27
C LEU A 366 -1.44 -8.99 12.55
N ILE A 367 -2.76 -8.81 12.68
CA ILE A 367 -3.52 -9.08 13.92
C ILE A 367 -4.42 -10.31 13.76
N THR A 368 -4.61 -10.78 12.53
CA THR A 368 -5.53 -11.89 12.22
C THR A 368 -4.80 -13.00 11.49
N GLU A 369 -5.06 -14.25 11.86
CA GLU A 369 -4.49 -15.43 11.20
C GLU A 369 -5.23 -15.82 9.90
N ASP A 370 -6.40 -15.22 9.64
CA ASP A 370 -7.24 -15.54 8.48
C ASP A 370 -6.78 -14.85 7.19
N ALA A 371 -6.70 -15.64 6.12
CA ALA A 371 -5.91 -15.34 4.93
C ALA A 371 -6.55 -14.36 3.92
N LEU A 372 -7.78 -13.88 4.13
CA LEU A 372 -8.46 -12.95 3.20
C LEU A 372 -9.37 -11.94 3.92
N TYR A 373 -9.31 -10.67 3.52
CA TYR A 373 -9.93 -9.53 4.20
C TYR A 373 -11.03 -8.85 3.39
N PRO A 374 -12.24 -8.63 3.94
CA PRO A 374 -13.26 -7.89 3.23
C PRO A 374 -12.85 -6.43 3.04
N LEU A 375 -13.27 -5.83 1.92
CA LEU A 375 -13.17 -4.41 1.68
C LEU A 375 -13.99 -3.60 2.70
N ARG A 376 -13.37 -2.58 3.28
CA ARG A 376 -14.01 -1.67 4.24
C ARG A 376 -14.49 -0.38 3.58
N VAL A 377 -15.70 0.07 3.88
CA VAL A 377 -16.15 1.40 3.44
C VAL A 377 -15.52 2.48 4.31
N ALA A 378 -14.53 3.17 3.76
CA ALA A 378 -13.82 4.25 4.45
C ALA A 378 -14.64 5.54 4.49
N PHE A 379 -15.38 5.86 3.45
CA PHE A 379 -16.28 7.03 3.45
C PHE A 379 -17.36 6.89 2.39
N ASP A 380 -18.52 7.44 2.71
CA ASP A 380 -19.62 7.57 1.78
C ASP A 380 -20.16 9.01 1.79
N THR A 381 -19.63 9.82 0.88
CA THR A 381 -20.02 11.24 0.77
C THR A 381 -21.43 11.45 0.24
N ARG A 382 -22.11 10.40 -0.24
CA ARG A 382 -23.53 10.46 -0.61
C ARG A 382 -24.43 10.68 0.60
N THR A 383 -23.97 10.23 1.78
CA THR A 383 -24.67 10.42 3.06
C THR A 383 -24.39 11.79 3.69
N GLY A 384 -23.50 12.59 3.09
CA GLY A 384 -23.13 13.92 3.55
C GLY A 384 -21.93 13.94 4.52
N SER A 385 -21.38 12.78 4.90
CA SER A 385 -20.14 12.70 5.68
C SER A 385 -18.91 12.65 4.75
N VAL A 386 -17.92 13.49 5.04
CA VAL A 386 -16.57 13.37 4.46
C VAL A 386 -15.60 12.74 5.46
N ASP A 387 -16.05 12.48 6.69
CA ASP A 387 -15.25 11.85 7.72
C ASP A 387 -15.05 10.38 7.38
N ARG A 388 -13.83 9.90 7.62
CA ARG A 388 -13.49 8.49 7.47
C ARG A 388 -14.18 7.68 8.57
N SER A 389 -14.86 6.61 8.19
CA SER A 389 -15.46 5.63 9.09
C SER A 389 -14.39 5.04 10.00
N PRO A 390 -14.63 4.92 11.32
CA PRO A 390 -13.69 4.24 12.20
C PRO A 390 -13.61 2.74 11.90
N LEU A 391 -12.49 2.12 12.23
CA LEU A 391 -12.25 0.69 12.07
C LEU A 391 -12.78 -0.04 13.30
N PHE A 392 -13.69 -0.99 13.11
CA PHE A 392 -14.17 -1.83 14.21
C PHE A 392 -13.23 -3.02 14.40
N LEU A 393 -12.74 -3.21 15.62
CA LEU A 393 -12.05 -4.40 16.07
C LEU A 393 -13.01 -5.22 16.94
N ASP A 394 -13.23 -6.47 16.57
CA ASP A 394 -14.03 -7.40 17.36
C ASP A 394 -13.30 -7.86 18.64
N ALA A 395 -14.01 -8.58 19.51
CA ALA A 395 -13.46 -9.07 20.76
C ALA A 395 -12.23 -9.97 20.57
N TYR A 396 -12.20 -10.76 19.48
CA TYR A 396 -11.08 -11.64 19.17
C TYR A 396 -9.82 -10.83 18.83
N MET A 397 -9.94 -9.85 17.94
CA MET A 397 -8.81 -9.00 17.55
C MET A 397 -8.29 -8.16 18.71
N VAL A 398 -9.19 -7.64 19.54
CA VAL A 398 -8.82 -6.96 20.78
C VAL A 398 -8.05 -7.90 21.71
N GLY A 399 -8.51 -9.15 21.86
CA GLY A 399 -7.81 -10.18 22.61
C GLY A 399 -6.40 -10.45 22.08
N VAL A 400 -6.26 -10.61 20.76
CA VAL A 400 -4.97 -10.82 20.10
C VAL A 400 -4.02 -9.64 20.35
N ILE A 401 -4.51 -8.40 20.20
CA ILE A 401 -3.71 -7.20 20.48
C ILE A 401 -3.23 -7.21 21.92
N ASN A 402 -4.14 -7.42 22.88
CA ASN A 402 -3.81 -7.40 24.29
C ASN A 402 -2.85 -8.51 24.72
N GLU A 403 -2.97 -9.71 24.15
CA GLU A 403 -2.13 -10.86 24.48
C GLU A 403 -0.75 -10.78 23.81
N HIS A 404 -0.71 -10.36 22.54
CA HIS A 404 0.47 -10.54 21.70
C HIS A 404 1.23 -9.25 21.39
N TYR A 405 0.63 -8.08 21.54
CA TYR A 405 1.24 -6.83 21.05
C TYR A 405 1.23 -5.69 22.06
N ALA A 406 0.20 -5.58 22.90
CA ALA A 406 0.06 -4.49 23.85
C ALA A 406 1.19 -4.50 24.89
N GLY A 407 1.78 -3.32 25.10
CA GLY A 407 2.87 -3.13 26.06
C GLY A 407 4.24 -3.66 25.61
N ARG A 408 4.34 -4.26 24.42
CA ARG A 408 5.63 -4.68 23.83
C ARG A 408 6.36 -3.51 23.20
N ASP A 409 7.68 -3.51 23.32
CA ASP A 409 8.51 -2.52 22.65
C ASP A 409 8.77 -2.88 21.17
N ALA A 410 9.37 -1.96 20.43
CA ALA A 410 9.64 -2.14 19.00
C ALA A 410 10.53 -3.38 18.70
N VAL A 411 11.43 -3.76 19.61
CA VAL A 411 12.32 -4.91 19.44
C VAL A 411 11.57 -6.22 19.67
N GLU A 412 10.63 -6.24 20.60
CA GLU A 412 9.75 -7.38 20.86
C GLU A 412 8.73 -7.59 19.74
N LEU A 413 8.14 -6.52 19.20
CA LEU A 413 7.28 -6.57 18.02
C LEU A 413 8.05 -7.09 16.79
N TYR A 414 9.27 -6.60 16.58
CA TYR A 414 10.15 -7.09 15.51
C TYR A 414 10.38 -8.60 15.59
N LYS A 415 10.67 -9.12 16.79
CA LYS A 415 10.89 -10.57 17.00
C LYS A 415 9.63 -11.36 16.72
N ALA A 416 8.48 -10.91 17.22
CA ALA A 416 7.20 -11.56 16.97
C ALA A 416 6.94 -11.67 15.45
N PHE A 417 7.10 -10.58 14.70
CA PHE A 417 6.89 -10.60 13.25
C PHE A 417 7.83 -11.52 12.48
N ARG A 418 9.10 -11.53 12.87
CA ARG A 418 10.06 -12.48 12.28
C ARG A 418 9.65 -13.93 12.56
N ASP A 419 9.20 -14.23 13.76
CA ASP A 419 8.82 -15.59 14.17
C ASP A 419 7.52 -16.05 13.49
N PHE A 420 6.64 -15.12 13.10
CA PHE A 420 5.47 -15.36 12.24
C PHE A 420 5.80 -15.42 10.73
N GLY A 421 7.06 -15.26 10.34
CA GLY A 421 7.49 -15.38 8.94
C GLY A 421 7.19 -14.16 8.08
N PHE A 422 6.97 -12.98 8.67
CA PHE A 422 6.88 -11.75 7.90
C PHE A 422 8.26 -11.33 7.38
N TYR A 423 8.35 -11.08 6.07
CA TYR A 423 9.62 -10.77 5.40
C TYR A 423 9.89 -9.26 5.26
N ASP A 424 8.86 -8.40 5.29
CA ASP A 424 8.99 -6.94 5.29
C ASP A 424 8.87 -6.34 6.71
N ILE A 425 9.77 -6.80 7.59
CA ILE A 425 9.68 -6.56 9.04
C ILE A 425 9.72 -5.06 9.38
N GLY A 426 10.44 -4.25 8.60
CA GLY A 426 10.57 -2.81 8.82
C GLY A 426 9.23 -2.08 8.64
N LEU A 427 8.55 -2.33 7.52
CA LEU A 427 7.27 -1.69 7.23
C LEU A 427 6.15 -2.22 8.12
N SER A 428 6.10 -3.54 8.36
CA SER A 428 5.12 -4.16 9.27
C SER A 428 5.25 -3.65 10.70
N SER A 429 6.48 -3.50 11.22
CA SER A 429 6.70 -2.99 12.57
C SER A 429 6.28 -1.53 12.74
N PHE A 430 6.46 -0.71 11.69
CA PHE A 430 5.99 0.67 11.68
C PHE A 430 4.46 0.74 11.73
N TYR A 431 3.77 0.05 10.81
CA TYR A 431 2.30 0.03 10.79
C TYR A 431 1.69 -0.50 12.08
N MET A 432 2.27 -1.56 12.64
CA MET A 432 1.78 -2.13 13.89
C MET A 432 1.92 -1.17 15.05
N ARG A 433 3.06 -0.47 15.15
CA ARG A 433 3.27 0.51 16.22
C ARG A 433 2.27 1.66 16.15
N GLU A 434 2.04 2.21 14.97
CA GLU A 434 1.06 3.29 14.80
C GLU A 434 -0.37 2.81 15.11
N LEU A 435 -0.73 1.58 14.71
CA LEU A 435 -2.00 0.98 15.15
C LEU A 435 -2.06 0.84 16.68
N LEU A 436 -0.98 0.43 17.35
CA LEU A 436 -0.98 0.30 18.81
C LEU A 436 -1.14 1.63 19.53
N ASP A 437 -0.60 2.72 18.97
CA ASP A 437 -0.80 4.07 19.49
C ASP A 437 -2.26 4.52 19.32
N GLU A 438 -2.88 4.27 18.16
CA GLU A 438 -4.32 4.50 17.94
C GLU A 438 -5.19 3.63 18.86
N TYR A 439 -4.85 2.34 18.99
CA TYR A 439 -5.53 1.38 19.85
C TYR A 439 -5.51 1.82 21.30
N LYS A 440 -4.33 2.23 21.81
CA LYS A 440 -4.20 2.70 23.19
C LYS A 440 -5.08 3.92 23.45
N ALA A 441 -5.09 4.89 22.54
CA ALA A 441 -5.92 6.08 22.68
C ALA A 441 -7.43 5.74 22.70
N ALA A 442 -7.87 4.84 21.82
CA ALA A 442 -9.25 4.36 21.78
C ALA A 442 -9.62 3.56 23.04
N TRP A 443 -8.70 2.70 23.50
CA TRP A 443 -8.88 1.88 24.70
C TRP A 443 -8.98 2.69 25.98
N ASP A 444 -8.09 3.68 26.15
CA ASP A 444 -8.12 4.59 27.30
C ASP A 444 -9.47 5.34 27.35
N ALA A 445 -10.03 5.72 26.20
CA ALA A 445 -11.37 6.30 26.14
C ALA A 445 -12.43 5.29 26.61
N VAL A 446 -12.44 4.06 26.06
CA VAL A 446 -13.36 3.00 26.48
C VAL A 446 -13.28 2.74 27.99
N ASP A 447 -12.09 2.57 28.58
CA ASP A 447 -11.90 2.31 30.01
C ASP A 447 -12.53 3.40 30.89
N VAL A 448 -12.30 4.66 30.55
CA VAL A 448 -12.84 5.81 31.28
C VAL A 448 -14.36 5.80 31.29
N TYR A 449 -15.01 5.53 30.15
CA TYR A 449 -16.46 5.47 30.06
C TYR A 449 -17.03 4.21 30.73
N ALA A 450 -16.43 3.05 30.46
CA ALA A 450 -16.88 1.75 30.94
C ALA A 450 -16.88 1.67 32.47
N ARG A 451 -15.86 2.23 33.14
CA ARG A 451 -15.74 2.23 34.60
C ARG A 451 -16.92 2.87 35.32
N VAL A 452 -17.59 3.83 34.68
CA VAL A 452 -18.73 4.56 35.26
C VAL A 452 -20.07 3.97 34.86
N ARG A 453 -20.14 3.32 33.68
CA ARG A 453 -21.40 2.89 33.05
C ARG A 453 -21.67 1.39 33.14
N LEU A 454 -20.63 0.57 33.14
CA LEU A 454 -20.77 -0.89 33.16
C LEU A 454 -20.80 -1.42 34.60
N PRO A 455 -21.62 -2.45 34.89
CA PRO A 455 -21.51 -3.21 36.13
C PRO A 455 -20.11 -3.81 36.30
N GLU A 456 -19.65 -3.98 37.53
CA GLU A 456 -18.31 -4.49 37.87
C GLU A 456 -18.00 -5.82 37.16
N GLU A 457 -18.98 -6.71 37.07
CA GLU A 457 -18.86 -8.01 36.40
C GLU A 457 -18.52 -7.88 34.90
N LEU A 458 -19.15 -6.92 34.22
CA LEU A 458 -18.91 -6.67 32.79
C LEU A 458 -17.62 -5.86 32.58
N TYR A 459 -17.34 -4.89 33.46
CA TYR A 459 -16.09 -4.14 33.45
C TYR A 459 -14.86 -5.04 33.66
N ASN A 460 -14.95 -6.08 34.49
CA ASN A 460 -13.86 -7.05 34.68
C ASN A 460 -13.54 -7.86 33.41
N ARG A 461 -14.42 -7.84 32.41
CA ARG A 461 -14.22 -8.47 31.10
C ARG A 461 -13.81 -7.48 30.01
N LEU A 462 -13.45 -6.24 30.39
CA LEU A 462 -13.16 -5.19 29.42
C LEU A 462 -12.01 -5.58 28.48
N GLY A 463 -11.08 -6.45 28.87
CA GLY A 463 -9.98 -6.95 28.04
C GLY A 463 -10.38 -7.62 26.72
N GLU A 464 -11.66 -8.01 26.58
CA GLU A 464 -12.26 -8.61 25.38
C GLU A 464 -13.28 -7.66 24.71
N PHE A 465 -13.37 -6.40 25.16
CA PHE A 465 -14.40 -5.48 24.69
C PHE A 465 -14.07 -4.99 23.26
N PRO A 466 -14.99 -5.14 22.29
CA PRO A 466 -14.75 -4.65 20.93
C PRO A 466 -14.53 -3.13 20.92
N VAL A 467 -13.73 -2.62 19.98
CA VAL A 467 -13.33 -1.20 19.97
C VAL A 467 -13.26 -0.63 18.56
N TYR A 468 -13.69 0.62 18.42
CA TYR A 468 -13.48 1.42 17.21
C TYR A 468 -12.15 2.17 17.27
N LEU A 469 -11.40 2.17 16.16
CA LEU A 469 -10.17 2.93 15.93
C LEU A 469 -10.35 4.00 14.86
N GLY A 470 -9.51 5.04 14.88
CA GLY A 470 -9.49 6.10 13.88
C GLY A 470 -10.36 7.31 14.21
N ASP A 471 -10.79 8.04 13.18
CA ASP A 471 -11.54 9.28 13.34
C ASP A 471 -12.92 9.05 13.96
N ASN A 472 -13.32 9.97 14.85
CA ASN A 472 -14.55 9.91 15.62
C ASN A 472 -14.72 8.65 16.50
N ALA A 473 -13.71 7.78 16.61
CA ALA A 473 -13.76 6.53 17.36
C ALA A 473 -14.27 6.69 18.81
N GLU A 474 -13.92 7.79 19.49
CA GLU A 474 -14.41 8.11 20.83
C GLU A 474 -15.95 8.11 20.91
N HIS A 475 -16.62 8.74 19.93
CA HIS A 475 -18.08 8.79 19.89
C HIS A 475 -18.70 7.42 19.68
N HIS A 476 -18.12 6.61 18.78
CA HIS A 476 -18.59 5.26 18.50
C HIS A 476 -18.37 4.32 19.70
N ASN A 477 -17.21 4.44 20.36
CA ASN A 477 -16.88 3.68 21.56
C ASN A 477 -17.79 4.02 22.75
N GLN A 478 -18.17 5.29 22.93
CA GLN A 478 -19.17 5.68 23.93
C GLN A 478 -20.53 5.01 23.66
N ALA A 479 -21.00 5.03 22.41
CA ALA A 479 -22.26 4.39 22.03
C ALA A 479 -22.22 2.87 22.25
N LEU A 480 -21.07 2.23 21.98
CA LEU A 480 -20.85 0.81 22.20
C LEU A 480 -20.92 0.43 23.69
N VAL A 481 -20.29 1.24 24.57
CA VAL A 481 -20.37 1.06 26.03
C VAL A 481 -21.80 1.23 26.54
N ASP A 482 -22.50 2.27 26.09
CA ASP A 482 -23.90 2.49 26.48
C ASP A 482 -24.79 1.33 26.03
N ARG A 483 -24.56 0.80 24.82
CA ARG A 483 -25.32 -0.34 24.32
C ARG A 483 -25.04 -1.62 25.11
N ALA A 484 -23.79 -1.86 25.50
CA ALA A 484 -23.42 -2.99 26.33
C ALA A 484 -24.14 -2.94 27.69
N ALA A 485 -24.25 -1.75 28.30
CA ALA A 485 -24.99 -1.55 29.54
C ALA A 485 -26.49 -1.87 29.37
N ASP A 486 -27.11 -1.40 28.29
CA ASP A 486 -28.52 -1.64 27.98
C ASP A 486 -28.80 -3.14 27.77
N LEU A 487 -27.95 -3.82 26.98
CA LEU A 487 -28.07 -5.25 26.71
C LEU A 487 -27.97 -6.04 28.01
N TYR A 488 -27.00 -5.72 28.86
CA TYR A 488 -26.82 -6.40 30.14
C TYR A 488 -28.05 -6.24 31.04
N GLN A 489 -28.65 -5.04 31.09
CA GLN A 489 -29.87 -4.80 31.87
C GLN A 489 -31.09 -5.56 31.34
N ALA A 490 -31.15 -5.80 30.04
CA ALA A 490 -32.25 -6.55 29.40
C ALA A 490 -32.13 -8.07 29.59
N MET A 491 -31.00 -8.56 30.10
CA MET A 491 -30.76 -9.99 30.24
C MET A 491 -31.57 -10.64 31.37
N PRO A 492 -31.95 -11.92 31.22
CA PRO A 492 -32.51 -12.70 32.32
C PRO A 492 -31.53 -12.78 33.49
N VAL A 493 -32.06 -12.77 34.72
CA VAL A 493 -31.25 -12.94 35.94
C VAL A 493 -30.44 -14.23 35.85
N GLY A 494 -29.11 -14.11 35.91
CA GLY A 494 -28.16 -15.23 35.84
C GLY A 494 -27.74 -15.64 34.42
N GLY A 495 -28.12 -14.87 33.38
CA GLY A 495 -27.57 -15.05 32.04
C GLY A 495 -26.11 -14.56 31.93
N GLU A 496 -25.33 -15.21 31.08
CA GLU A 496 -23.95 -14.81 30.76
C GLU A 496 -23.94 -13.82 29.59
N PHE A 497 -23.27 -12.68 29.75
CA PHE A 497 -23.20 -11.65 28.71
C PHE A 497 -22.23 -12.09 27.63
N ASP A 498 -22.66 -12.10 26.37
CA ASP A 498 -21.83 -12.49 25.23
C ASP A 498 -21.53 -11.26 24.37
N PHE A 499 -20.25 -10.93 24.21
CA PHE A 499 -19.84 -9.81 23.36
C PHE A 499 -20.20 -10.04 21.89
N CYS A 500 -20.40 -11.29 21.45
CA CYS A 500 -20.91 -11.59 20.12
C CYS A 500 -22.29 -10.96 19.85
N LEU A 501 -23.11 -10.76 20.90
CA LEU A 501 -24.41 -10.10 20.77
C LEU A 501 -24.22 -8.58 20.54
N LEU A 502 -23.29 -7.98 21.27
CA LEU A 502 -22.95 -6.56 21.11
C LEU A 502 -22.36 -6.28 19.73
N GLU A 503 -21.50 -7.16 19.23
CA GLU A 503 -20.93 -7.11 17.88
C GLU A 503 -22.02 -7.19 16.80
N GLN A 504 -22.95 -8.16 16.92
CA GLN A 504 -24.06 -8.31 15.97
C GLN A 504 -24.95 -7.06 15.92
N GLU A 505 -25.17 -6.39 17.05
CA GLU A 505 -25.94 -5.16 17.08
C GLU A 505 -25.17 -3.93 16.62
N ALA A 506 -23.86 -3.87 16.86
CA ALA A 506 -23.00 -2.85 16.27
C ALA A 506 -23.08 -2.91 14.73
N VAL A 507 -23.01 -4.12 14.16
CA VAL A 507 -23.22 -4.37 12.72
C VAL A 507 -24.62 -3.94 12.25
N GLY A 508 -25.67 -4.21 13.03
CA GLY A 508 -27.07 -3.94 12.67
C GLY A 508 -27.48 -2.46 12.73
N LEU A 509 -26.76 -1.59 13.44
CA LEU A 509 -27.08 -0.17 13.62
C LEU A 509 -26.62 0.75 12.48
N GLY A 510 -26.08 0.19 11.39
CA GLY A 510 -25.52 0.98 10.29
C GLY A 510 -24.06 1.41 10.55
N PHE A 511 -23.38 0.76 11.49
CA PHE A 511 -21.92 0.69 11.51
C PHE A 511 -21.54 -0.53 10.66
N GLU A 512 -21.26 -0.32 9.38
CA GLU A 512 -21.31 -1.37 8.35
C GLU A 512 -20.52 -2.66 8.65
N ASP A 513 -21.10 -3.74 8.13
CA ASP A 513 -20.78 -5.17 8.18
C ASP A 513 -19.32 -5.50 7.78
N MET A 514 -18.49 -5.90 8.76
CA MET A 514 -17.19 -6.55 8.52
C MET A 514 -17.10 -7.98 9.04
N SER A 515 -18.13 -8.52 9.70
CA SER A 515 -18.09 -9.85 10.32
C SER A 515 -18.97 -10.85 9.57
N ALA A 516 -18.76 -11.00 8.27
CA ALA A 516 -19.50 -11.99 7.48
C ALA A 516 -18.75 -13.32 7.32
N HIS A 517 -18.19 -13.89 8.40
CA HIS A 517 -17.86 -15.32 8.46
C HIS A 517 -18.17 -15.90 9.86
N LYS A 518 -19.43 -16.27 10.09
CA LYS A 518 -19.72 -17.38 11.00
C LYS A 518 -19.25 -18.66 10.31
N LEU A 519 -18.12 -19.20 10.75
CA LEU A 519 -17.78 -20.61 10.55
C LEU A 519 -18.90 -21.44 11.20
N GLU A 520 -19.76 -22.03 10.38
CA GLU A 520 -20.58 -23.15 10.83
C GLU A 520 -19.63 -24.32 11.15
N VAL A 521 -19.66 -24.79 12.40
CA VAL A 521 -19.06 -26.06 12.85
C VAL A 521 -20.05 -27.19 12.64
#